data_AF-A0A6B2CTI9-F1
#
_entry.id   AF-A0A6B2CTI9-F1
#
_cell.length_a   1.000
_cell.length_b   1.000
_cell.length_c   1.000
_cell.angle_alpha   90.00
_cell.angle_beta   90.00
_cell.angle_gamma   90.00
#
_symmetry.space_group_name_H-M   'P 1'
#
loop_
_entity.id
_entity.type
_entity.pdbx_description
1 polymer ?
#
loop_
_entity_poly.entity_id
_entity_poly.type
_entity_poly.pdbx_seq_one_letter_code
_entity_poly.pdbx_strand_id
1 'polypeptide(L)'
;MEEEAERALRAAVPTAWLVAGGVAFAVVKFPREPEPGEWWVEKTWVAVPWIFGNGLFGVEVVFEDARFTAVACPQYGEKMVNVEEVHILLNTEPVVGFRLHDGAVQWLRGWALALKDEAVKKKAVEKARRTEHCRL
;
A
#
# COMPACT_ATOMS: atom_id res chain seq x y z
N MET A 1 15.58 4.14 10.50
CA MET A 1 14.20 4.64 10.63
C MET A 1 13.87 5.71 9.59
N GLU A 2 14.40 6.94 9.69
CA GLU A 2 14.02 8.02 8.75
C GLU A 2 14.52 7.77 7.31
N GLU A 3 15.77 7.34 7.15
CA GLU A 3 16.34 6.95 5.87
C GLU A 3 15.62 5.73 5.23
N GLU A 4 15.17 4.78 6.06
CA GLU A 4 14.44 3.60 5.60
C GLU A 4 13.04 3.96 5.11
N ALA A 5 12.35 4.85 5.83
CA ALA A 5 11.05 5.35 5.43
C ALA A 5 11.14 6.16 4.13
N GLU A 6 12.18 6.99 3.97
CA GLU A 6 12.41 7.72 2.72
C GLU A 6 12.67 6.75 1.55
N ARG A 7 13.53 5.74 1.75
CA ARG A 7 13.80 4.70 0.75
C ARG A 7 12.52 3.96 0.35
N ALA A 8 11.71 3.54 1.33
CA ALA A 8 10.44 2.86 1.08
C ALA A 8 9.48 3.76 0.28
N LEU A 9 9.39 5.05 0.62
CA LEU A 9 8.54 6.00 -0.11
C LEU A 9 9.04 6.25 -1.53
N ARG A 10 10.36 6.31 -1.77
CA ARG A 10 10.94 6.45 -3.12
C ARG A 10 10.64 5.23 -4.01
N ALA A 11 10.41 4.07 -3.43
CA ALA A 11 10.00 2.85 -4.14
C ALA A 11 8.47 2.78 -4.38
N ALA A 12 7.72 3.82 -4.06
CA ALA A 12 6.27 3.84 -4.26
C ALA A 12 5.89 3.70 -5.74
N VAL A 13 4.89 2.86 -5.98
CA VAL A 13 4.36 2.61 -7.32
C VAL A 13 2.89 3.04 -7.41
N PRO A 14 2.39 3.39 -8.61
CA PRO A 14 0.98 3.61 -8.81
C PRO A 14 0.17 2.43 -8.26
N THR A 15 -0.75 2.73 -7.34
CA THR A 15 -1.54 1.74 -6.61
C THR A 15 -3.00 2.13 -6.66
N ALA A 16 -3.86 1.21 -7.08
CA ALA A 16 -5.31 1.35 -7.01
C ALA A 16 -5.84 0.45 -5.89
N TRP A 17 -6.67 1.00 -5.02
CA TRP A 17 -7.29 0.26 -3.93
C TRP A 17 -8.77 -0.02 -4.22
N LEU A 18 -9.15 -1.28 -4.12
CA LEU A 18 -10.54 -1.73 -4.17
C LEU A 18 -10.89 -2.37 -2.82
N VAL A 19 -12.04 -2.01 -2.23
CA VAL A 19 -12.54 -2.65 -1.01
C VAL A 19 -13.90 -3.29 -1.31
N ALA A 20 -14.01 -4.58 -1.05
CA ALA A 20 -15.24 -5.36 -1.27
C ALA A 20 -15.39 -6.42 -0.17
N GLY A 21 -16.54 -6.44 0.51
CA GLY A 21 -16.85 -7.48 1.50
C GLY A 21 -15.85 -7.62 2.66
N GLY A 22 -15.25 -6.51 3.12
CA GLY A 22 -14.21 -6.52 4.16
C GLY A 22 -12.80 -6.86 3.65
N VAL A 23 -12.64 -7.15 2.35
CA VAL A 23 -11.34 -7.43 1.73
C VAL A 23 -10.87 -6.20 0.94
N ALA A 24 -9.62 -5.79 1.17
CA ALA A 24 -8.95 -4.77 0.37
C ALA A 24 -7.98 -5.39 -0.62
N PHE A 25 -8.02 -4.93 -1.87
CA PHE A 25 -7.09 -5.30 -2.92
C PHE A 25 -6.29 -4.06 -3.33
N ALA A 26 -4.97 -4.12 -3.17
CA ALA A 26 -4.03 -3.14 -3.69
C ALA A 26 -3.51 -3.64 -5.04
N VAL A 27 -4.08 -3.14 -6.13
CA VAL A 27 -3.59 -3.42 -7.48
C VAL A 27 -2.42 -2.48 -7.75
N VAL A 28 -1.22 -3.04 -7.91
CA VAL A 28 0.00 -2.26 -8.11
C VAL A 28 0.47 -2.32 -9.56
N LYS A 29 0.98 -1.21 -10.08
CA LYS A 29 1.70 -1.19 -11.36
C LYS A 29 3.14 -1.65 -11.17
N PHE A 30 3.29 -2.91 -10.72
CA PHE A 30 4.57 -3.57 -10.51
C PHE A 30 4.46 -5.07 -10.85
N PRO A 31 5.35 -5.63 -11.68
CA PRO A 31 6.40 -4.95 -12.45
C PRO A 31 5.83 -3.88 -13.41
N ARG A 32 6.69 -2.96 -13.88
CA ARG A 32 6.23 -1.80 -14.67
C ARG A 32 5.55 -2.23 -15.98
N GLU A 33 6.16 -3.20 -16.65
CA GLU A 33 5.59 -3.93 -17.78
C GLU A 33 5.13 -5.30 -17.27
N PRO A 34 4.03 -5.87 -17.79
CA PRO A 34 3.57 -7.18 -17.34
C PRO A 34 4.62 -8.28 -17.55
N GLU A 35 4.82 -9.10 -16.52
CA GLU A 35 5.71 -10.27 -16.55
C GLU A 35 4.93 -11.57 -16.31
N PRO A 36 5.49 -12.74 -16.70
CA PRO A 36 4.89 -14.04 -16.40
C PRO A 36 4.68 -14.23 -14.90
N GLY A 37 3.45 -14.54 -14.50
CA GLY A 37 3.09 -14.71 -13.08
C GLY A 37 3.86 -15.85 -12.40
N GLU A 38 4.20 -16.90 -13.14
CA GLU A 38 4.93 -18.07 -12.65
C GLU A 38 6.29 -17.70 -12.03
N TRP A 39 6.92 -16.61 -12.49
CA TRP A 39 8.20 -16.13 -11.94
C TRP A 39 8.06 -15.50 -10.56
N TRP A 40 6.85 -15.08 -10.18
CA TRP A 40 6.58 -14.35 -8.94
C TRP A 40 5.97 -15.22 -7.85
N VAL A 41 5.28 -16.32 -8.21
CA VAL A 41 4.59 -17.20 -7.25
C VAL A 41 5.57 -17.89 -6.28
N GLU A 42 6.76 -18.27 -6.76
CA GLU A 42 7.72 -19.04 -5.95
C GLU A 42 8.75 -18.17 -5.22
N LYS A 43 8.76 -16.85 -5.46
CA LYS A 43 9.75 -15.95 -4.84
C LYS A 43 9.44 -15.73 -3.37
N THR A 44 10.48 -15.78 -2.54
CA THR A 44 10.41 -15.33 -1.16
C THR A 44 10.18 -13.82 -1.12
N TRP A 45 9.26 -13.37 -0.25
CA TRP A 45 8.98 -11.95 -0.06
C TRP A 45 8.64 -11.62 1.39
N VAL A 46 8.75 -10.34 1.73
CA VAL A 46 8.27 -9.77 3.00
C VAL A 46 7.50 -8.49 2.73
N ALA A 47 6.46 -8.24 3.52
CA ALA A 47 5.72 -6.99 3.50
C ALA A 47 5.90 -6.22 4.81
N VAL A 48 6.30 -4.96 4.70
CA VAL A 48 6.53 -4.04 5.82
C VAL A 48 5.54 -2.88 5.72
N PRO A 49 4.59 -2.74 6.68
CA PRO A 49 3.69 -1.59 6.69
C PRO A 49 4.41 -0.32 7.15
N TRP A 50 4.02 0.81 6.57
CA TRP A 50 4.55 2.14 6.85
C TRP A 50 3.43 3.14 7.08
N ILE A 51 3.59 4.02 8.06
CA ILE A 51 2.84 5.27 8.17
C ILE A 51 3.83 6.40 7.95
N PHE A 52 3.78 7.03 6.79
CA PHE A 52 4.73 8.05 6.39
C PHE A 52 4.39 9.41 7.02
N GLY A 53 5.41 10.23 7.31
CA GLY A 53 5.22 11.58 7.90
C GLY A 53 4.42 12.57 7.05
N ASN A 54 4.20 12.24 5.78
CA ASN A 54 3.33 12.94 4.84
C ASN A 54 1.86 12.48 4.88
N GLY A 55 1.51 11.52 5.74
CA GLY A 55 0.15 11.03 5.97
C GLY A 55 -0.26 9.83 5.11
N LEU A 56 0.60 9.35 4.22
CA LEU A 56 0.36 8.15 3.43
C LEU A 56 0.51 6.88 4.29
N PHE A 57 -0.31 5.88 3.98
CA PHE A 57 -0.01 4.51 4.39
C PHE A 57 0.71 3.80 3.24
N GLY A 58 1.71 2.99 3.58
CA GLY A 58 2.48 2.20 2.63
C GLY A 58 2.58 0.76 3.06
N VAL A 59 2.76 -0.13 2.10
CA VAL A 59 3.27 -1.49 2.32
C VAL A 59 4.45 -1.68 1.39
N GLU A 60 5.67 -1.68 1.93
CA GLU A 60 6.88 -2.04 1.18
C GLU A 60 6.90 -3.55 1.04
N VAL A 61 6.92 -4.03 -0.20
CA VAL A 61 7.11 -5.44 -0.53
C VAL A 61 8.52 -5.61 -1.04
N VAL A 62 9.27 -6.51 -0.40
CA VAL A 62 10.66 -6.80 -0.75
C VAL A 62 10.76 -8.26 -1.13
N PHE A 63 11.17 -8.51 -2.37
CA PHE A 63 11.63 -9.78 -2.88
C PHE A 63 13.16 -9.84 -2.80
N GLU A 64 13.74 -10.99 -3.11
CA GLU A 64 15.19 -11.18 -3.13
C GLU A 64 15.94 -10.20 -4.06
N ASP A 65 15.36 -9.89 -5.22
CA ASP A 65 15.95 -9.09 -6.30
C ASP A 65 15.16 -7.83 -6.65
N ALA A 66 14.03 -7.59 -5.98
CA ALA A 66 13.11 -6.53 -6.35
C ALA A 66 12.37 -5.93 -5.14
N ARG A 67 11.92 -4.69 -5.24
CA ARG A 67 11.06 -4.07 -4.23
C ARG A 67 10.15 -3.01 -4.81
N PHE A 68 9.03 -2.78 -4.14
CA PHE A 68 8.14 -1.66 -4.39
C PHE A 68 7.36 -1.31 -3.14
N THR A 69 6.70 -0.15 -3.13
CA THR A 69 5.77 0.23 -2.05
C THR A 69 4.39 0.50 -2.62
N ALA A 70 3.41 -0.30 -2.19
CA ALA A 70 2.00 -0.02 -2.44
C ALA A 70 1.55 1.12 -1.52
N VAL A 71 0.97 2.20 -2.04
CA VAL A 71 0.58 3.36 -1.23
C VAL A 71 -0.92 3.58 -1.21
N ALA A 72 -1.46 3.94 -0.05
CA ALA A 72 -2.85 4.35 0.13
C ALA A 72 -2.90 5.84 0.52
N CYS A 73 -3.75 6.57 -0.18
CA CYS A 73 -3.91 8.01 0.05
C CYS A 73 -4.94 8.30 1.15
N PRO A 74 -4.67 9.26 2.06
CA PRO A 74 -5.54 9.55 3.21
C PRO A 74 -6.95 10.02 2.83
N GLN A 75 -7.15 10.59 1.63
CA GLN A 75 -8.49 10.96 1.16
C GLN A 75 -9.46 9.77 1.05
N TYR A 76 -8.94 8.53 0.95
CA TYR A 76 -9.74 7.31 0.85
C TYR A 76 -9.65 6.41 2.09
N GLY A 77 -8.93 6.85 3.14
CA GLY A 77 -8.62 6.02 4.31
C GLY A 77 -9.86 5.51 5.05
N GLU A 78 -10.96 6.27 5.05
CA GLU A 78 -12.22 5.87 5.69
C GLU A 78 -12.78 4.54 5.17
N LYS A 79 -12.52 4.19 3.90
CA LYS A 79 -12.96 2.93 3.29
C LYS A 79 -12.21 1.72 3.84
N MET A 80 -11.09 1.94 4.54
CA MET A 80 -10.19 0.88 5.01
C MET A 80 -10.38 0.53 6.50
N VAL A 81 -11.27 1.23 7.22
CA VAL A 81 -11.48 1.04 8.68
C VAL A 81 -11.95 -0.38 9.04
N ASN A 82 -12.82 -0.95 8.21
CA ASN A 82 -13.46 -2.25 8.43
C ASN A 82 -12.84 -3.36 7.58
N VAL A 83 -11.64 -3.15 7.04
CA VAL A 83 -10.92 -4.18 6.28
C VAL A 83 -10.42 -5.24 7.23
N GLU A 84 -10.68 -6.51 6.91
CA GLU A 84 -10.25 -7.69 7.65
C GLU A 84 -9.13 -8.44 6.94
N GLU A 85 -9.02 -8.27 5.63
CA GLU A 85 -8.03 -8.95 4.80
C GLU A 85 -7.49 -8.02 3.72
N VAL A 86 -6.18 -8.08 3.46
CA VAL A 86 -5.54 -7.25 2.43
C VAL A 86 -4.76 -8.15 1.48
N HIS A 87 -4.96 -7.93 0.18
CA HIS A 87 -4.20 -8.55 -0.90
C HIS A 87 -3.45 -7.49 -1.69
N ILE A 88 -2.19 -7.77 -2.06
CA ILE A 88 -1.46 -7.00 -3.06
C ILE A 88 -1.47 -7.81 -4.36
N LEU A 89 -1.95 -7.21 -5.45
CA LEU A 89 -2.06 -7.83 -6.76
C LEU A 89 -1.02 -7.22 -7.72
N LEU A 90 -0.12 -8.06 -8.22
CA LEU A 90 0.94 -7.67 -9.15
C LEU A 90 0.41 -7.48 -10.58
N ASN A 91 1.08 -6.62 -11.32
CA ASN A 91 0.92 -6.46 -12.76
C ASN A 91 1.62 -7.60 -13.50
N THR A 92 1.01 -8.79 -13.47
CA THR A 92 1.54 -10.04 -14.04
C THR A 92 0.45 -10.76 -14.82
N GLU A 93 0.86 -11.65 -15.74
CA GLU A 93 -0.07 -12.52 -16.47
C GLU A 93 0.38 -13.99 -16.31
N PRO A 94 -0.40 -14.85 -15.63
CA PRO A 94 -1.61 -14.52 -14.86
C PRO A 94 -1.32 -13.66 -13.62
N VAL A 95 -2.35 -12.97 -13.09
CA VAL A 95 -2.21 -12.08 -11.93
C VAL A 95 -1.80 -12.87 -10.69
N VAL A 96 -0.70 -12.47 -10.07
CA VAL A 96 -0.25 -12.97 -8.77
C VAL A 96 -0.73 -12.06 -7.65
N GLY A 97 -1.34 -12.66 -6.63
CA GLY A 97 -1.83 -11.98 -5.45
C GLY A 97 -1.18 -12.50 -4.17
N PHE A 98 -0.81 -11.59 -3.26
CA PHE A 98 -0.26 -11.94 -1.96
C PHE A 98 -1.18 -11.45 -0.85
N ARG A 99 -1.61 -12.38 0.00
CA ARG A 99 -2.33 -12.02 1.22
C ARG A 99 -1.35 -11.51 2.27
N LEU A 100 -1.62 -10.33 2.80
CA LEU A 100 -0.83 -9.76 3.89
C LEU A 100 -1.17 -10.41 5.24
N HIS A 101 -0.18 -10.48 6.12
CA HIS A 101 -0.39 -10.90 7.50
C HIS A 101 -1.28 -9.94 8.28
N ASP A 102 -2.00 -10.46 9.28
CA ASP A 102 -2.93 -9.70 10.14
C ASP A 102 -2.29 -8.46 10.77
N GLY A 103 -0.98 -8.52 11.08
CA GLY A 103 -0.24 -7.36 11.56
C GLY A 103 -0.32 -6.17 10.58
N ALA A 104 -0.04 -6.38 9.30
CA ALA A 104 -0.14 -5.31 8.29
C ALA A 104 -1.57 -4.78 8.15
N VAL A 105 -2.58 -5.67 8.26
CA VAL A 105 -3.99 -5.28 8.27
C VAL A 105 -4.30 -4.39 9.48
N GLN A 106 -3.80 -4.71 10.67
CA GLN A 106 -3.99 -3.90 11.87
C GLN A 106 -3.35 -2.51 11.74
N TRP A 107 -2.16 -2.42 11.15
CA TRP A 107 -1.53 -1.12 10.86
C TRP A 107 -2.36 -0.27 9.89
N LEU A 108 -2.89 -0.90 8.83
CA LEU A 108 -3.78 -0.21 7.89
C LEU A 108 -5.03 0.32 8.59
N ARG A 109 -5.70 -0.52 9.38
CA ARG A 109 -6.90 -0.14 10.13
C ARG A 109 -6.61 0.96 11.15
N GLY A 110 -5.48 0.90 11.84
CA GLY A 110 -5.06 1.91 12.81
C GLY A 110 -4.86 3.27 12.15
N TRP A 111 -4.16 3.31 11.01
CA TRP A 111 -4.03 4.50 10.18
C TRP A 111 -5.40 5.02 9.69
N ALA A 112 -6.24 4.14 9.17
CA ALA A 112 -7.58 4.48 8.69
C ALA A 112 -8.49 5.04 9.80
N LEU A 113 -8.39 4.48 11.01
CA LEU A 113 -9.14 4.92 12.18
C LEU A 113 -8.71 6.32 12.63
N ALA A 114 -7.42 6.61 12.60
CA ALA A 114 -6.89 7.95 12.93
C ALA A 114 -7.41 9.03 11.95
N LEU A 115 -7.69 8.66 10.70
CA LEU A 115 -8.25 9.56 9.69
C LEU A 115 -9.76 9.83 9.87
N LYS A 116 -10.43 9.24 10.88
CA LYS A 116 -11.81 9.65 11.24
C LYS A 116 -11.86 11.03 11.89
N ASP A 117 -10.74 11.49 12.46
CA ASP A 117 -10.62 12.86 12.91
C ASP A 117 -10.40 13.77 11.69
N GLU A 118 -11.37 14.66 11.42
CA GLU A 118 -11.34 15.54 10.25
C GLU A 118 -10.14 16.50 10.23
N ALA A 119 -9.65 16.95 11.39
CA ALA A 119 -8.46 17.80 11.46
C ALA A 119 -7.20 17.02 11.09
N VAL A 120 -7.09 15.77 11.57
CA VAL A 120 -6.00 14.85 11.19
C VAL A 120 -6.08 14.53 9.70
N LYS A 121 -7.26 14.16 9.20
CA LYS A 121 -7.51 13.84 7.79
C LYS A 121 -7.14 14.99 6.87
N LYS A 122 -7.62 16.20 7.15
CA LYS A 122 -7.31 17.40 6.35
C LYS A 122 -5.82 17.65 6.26
N LYS A 123 -5.11 17.63 7.40
CA LYS A 123 -3.65 17.80 7.45
C LYS A 123 -2.90 16.71 6.68
N ALA A 124 -3.35 15.45 6.79
CA ALA A 124 -2.77 14.33 6.07
C ALA A 124 -2.97 14.47 4.55
N VAL A 125 -4.17 14.84 4.10
CA VAL A 125 -4.48 15.07 2.68
C VAL A 125 -3.66 16.22 2.10
N GLU A 126 -3.57 17.36 2.81
CA GLU A 126 -2.76 18.51 2.37
C GLU A 126 -1.28 18.16 2.18
N LYS A 127 -0.73 17.32 3.07
CA LYS A 127 0.65 16.83 2.95
C LYS A 127 0.79 15.81 1.83
N ALA A 128 -0.12 14.84 1.75
CA ALA A 128 -0.10 13.77 0.75
C ALA A 128 -0.22 14.30 -0.68
N ARG A 129 -0.99 15.37 -0.91
CA ARG A 129 -1.12 16.03 -2.22
C ARG A 129 0.19 16.58 -2.80
N ARG A 130 1.21 16.78 -1.95
CA ARG A 130 2.56 17.18 -2.41
C ARG A 130 3.33 16.01 -3.05
N THR A 131 2.86 14.78 -2.85
CA THR A 131 3.39 13.59 -3.52
C THR A 131 2.67 13.36 -4.85
N GLU A 132 3.35 12.73 -5.80
CA GLU A 132 2.76 12.45 -7.12
C GLU A 132 1.62 11.42 -7.09
N HIS A 133 1.63 10.49 -6.13
CA HIS A 133 0.66 9.40 -6.07
C HIS A 133 -0.72 9.80 -5.55
N CYS A 134 -0.84 10.96 -4.88
CA CYS A 134 -2.07 11.38 -4.19
C CYS A 134 -2.48 12.82 -4.49
N ARG A 135 -2.16 13.34 -5.69
CA ARG A 135 -2.39 14.75 -6.09
C ARG A 135 -3.87 15.18 -6.15
N LEU A 136 -4.83 14.25 -6.16
CA LEU A 136 -6.27 14.54 -6.25
C LEU A 136 -6.87 15.06 -4.93
#